data_AF-A0A2E3JQ69-F1
#
_entry.id   AF-A0A2E3JQ69-F1
#
_cell.length_a   1.000
_cell.length_b   1.000
_cell.length_c   1.000
_cell.angle_alpha   90.00
_cell.angle_beta   90.00
_cell.angle_gamma   90.00
#
_symmetry.space_group_name_H-M   'P 1'
#
loop_
_entity.id
_entity.type
_entity.pdbx_description
1 polymer ?
#
loop_
_entity_poly.entity_id
_entity_poly.type
_entity_poly.pdbx_seq_one_letter_code
_entity_poly.pdbx_strand_id
1 'polypeptide(L)'
;MIFPVSINIYYILIHRLWFNEVMKLSARSVISIFLFLTMCSSGRTEETRVLSLEDTASTTTTLAEEELVWSDVELILARCMRDNGYDVADPTSPGELRKLITPLFANKTPEQQREVYGVIEQCADENDIPLDTRDTVDPEQQAAILDAELEIAQCLRVKNLDVGDPTSETTLRTLLQPLVFNGVITAQNLRELVRECLLENDYEVPENLREEND
;
A
#
# COMPACT_ATOMS: atom_id res chain seq x y z
N MET A 1 21.15 -24.91 38.40
CA MET A 1 20.16 -25.62 39.22
C MET A 1 18.96 -24.70 39.43
N ILE A 2 17.79 -25.32 39.57
CA ILE A 2 16.45 -24.87 39.15
C ILE A 2 15.66 -24.17 40.28
N PHE A 3 14.66 -23.37 39.88
CA PHE A 3 13.40 -22.95 40.57
C PHE A 3 13.35 -21.59 41.28
N PRO A 4 12.16 -20.95 41.46
CA PRO A 4 10.84 -21.19 40.86
C PRO A 4 10.10 -19.94 40.33
N VAL A 5 9.07 -20.26 39.54
CA VAL A 5 7.97 -19.43 39.05
C VAL A 5 7.18 -18.79 40.21
N SER A 6 7.02 -17.46 40.17
CA SER A 6 5.98 -16.75 40.93
C SER A 6 5.09 -16.01 39.93
N ILE A 7 3.98 -16.65 39.55
CA ILE A 7 2.90 -16.03 38.78
C ILE A 7 2.26 -14.96 39.67
N ASN A 8 2.41 -13.71 39.26
CA ASN A 8 2.06 -12.55 40.06
C ASN A 8 0.53 -12.35 40.08
N ILE A 9 -0.03 -12.33 41.29
CA ILE A 9 -1.46 -12.14 41.63
C ILE A 9 -2.09 -10.90 40.95
N TYR A 10 -1.26 -9.94 40.50
CA TYR A 10 -1.69 -8.79 39.69
C TYR A 10 -2.49 -9.17 38.44
N TYR A 11 -2.17 -10.26 37.74
CA TYR A 11 -2.87 -10.64 36.50
C TYR A 11 -4.32 -11.09 36.73
N ILE A 12 -4.61 -11.68 37.89
CA ILE A 12 -5.97 -12.16 38.24
C ILE A 12 -6.87 -11.01 38.67
N LEU A 13 -6.31 -9.98 39.34
CA LEU A 13 -7.06 -8.79 39.75
C LEU A 13 -7.46 -7.90 38.56
N ILE A 14 -6.59 -7.75 37.56
CA ILE A 14 -6.88 -6.97 36.34
C ILE A 14 -8.02 -7.62 35.54
N HIS A 15 -8.01 -8.95 35.39
CA HIS A 15 -9.06 -9.66 34.67
C HIS A 15 -10.44 -9.55 35.34
N ARG A 16 -10.48 -9.45 36.68
CA ARG A 16 -11.73 -9.27 37.45
C ARG A 16 -12.28 -7.83 37.39
N LEU A 17 -11.43 -6.84 37.12
CA LEU A 17 -11.83 -5.44 36.98
C LEU A 17 -12.31 -5.13 35.55
N TRP A 18 -11.68 -5.71 34.51
CA TRP A 18 -12.12 -5.56 33.13
C TRP A 18 -13.47 -6.27 32.87
N PHE A 19 -13.67 -7.48 33.41
CA PHE A 19 -14.93 -8.22 33.25
C PHE A 19 -16.15 -7.54 33.90
N ASN A 20 -15.92 -6.65 34.88
CA ASN A 20 -17.00 -5.92 35.58
C ASN A 20 -17.40 -4.59 34.89
N GLU A 21 -16.55 -4.02 34.02
CA GLU A 21 -16.95 -2.87 33.20
C GLU A 21 -17.77 -3.29 31.97
N VAL A 22 -17.45 -4.45 31.36
CA VAL A 22 -18.15 -4.97 30.17
C VAL A 22 -19.62 -5.33 30.45
N MET A 23 -20.00 -5.61 31.70
CA MET A 23 -21.38 -5.95 32.11
C MET A 23 -22.27 -4.73 32.46
N LYS A 24 -21.76 -3.50 32.46
CA LYS A 24 -22.56 -2.28 32.65
C LYS A 24 -23.04 -1.65 31.34
N LEU A 25 -22.95 -2.38 30.23
CA LEU A 25 -23.68 -2.11 29.01
C LEU A 25 -25.06 -2.79 29.07
N SER A 26 -25.98 -2.26 29.87
CA SER A 26 -27.39 -2.60 29.70
C SER A 26 -28.32 -1.45 30.09
N ALA A 27 -29.25 -1.19 29.17
CA ALA A 27 -30.55 -0.54 29.37
C ALA A 27 -30.74 0.97 29.10
N ARG A 28 -29.76 1.77 28.66
CA ARG A 28 -30.06 3.20 28.36
C ARG A 28 -29.52 3.83 27.07
N SER A 29 -28.82 3.10 26.22
CA SER A 29 -28.28 3.65 24.96
C SER A 29 -28.66 2.81 23.73
N VAL A 30 -29.95 2.50 23.60
CA VAL A 30 -30.55 1.87 22.39
C VAL A 30 -31.60 2.81 21.75
N ILE A 31 -31.74 4.05 22.25
CA ILE A 31 -32.77 5.02 21.84
C ILE A 31 -32.13 6.21 21.07
N SER A 32 -31.17 5.94 20.19
CA SER A 32 -30.61 6.97 19.29
C SER A 32 -30.32 6.47 17.87
N ILE A 33 -30.92 5.33 17.48
CA ILE A 33 -30.81 4.68 16.16
C ILE A 33 -32.16 4.67 15.40
N PHE A 34 -33.13 5.49 15.79
CA PHE A 34 -34.48 5.50 15.21
C PHE A 34 -34.95 6.85 14.64
N LEU A 35 -34.04 7.76 14.28
CA LEU A 35 -34.40 9.14 13.91
C LEU A 35 -33.63 9.71 12.71
N PHE A 36 -33.34 8.90 11.69
CA PHE A 36 -32.80 9.38 10.40
C PHE A 36 -33.45 8.75 9.13
N LEU A 37 -34.59 8.04 9.25
CA LEU A 37 -35.30 7.45 8.09
C LEU A 37 -36.55 8.23 7.65
N THR A 38 -36.50 9.56 7.63
CA THR A 38 -37.62 10.37 7.10
C THR A 38 -37.13 11.56 6.29
N MET A 39 -36.70 11.32 5.04
CA MET A 39 -36.94 12.19 3.88
C MET A 39 -36.82 11.37 2.59
N CYS A 40 -37.80 10.51 2.36
CA CYS A 40 -38.19 10.12 1.02
C CYS A 40 -39.67 10.49 0.88
N SER A 41 -39.98 11.56 0.14
CA SER A 41 -41.35 11.94 -0.22
C SER A 41 -41.39 12.79 -1.49
N SER A 42 -41.59 12.07 -2.60
CA SER A 42 -42.54 12.32 -3.70
C SER A 42 -42.33 13.45 -4.72
N GLY A 43 -42.25 13.04 -5.99
CA GLY A 43 -43.35 13.33 -6.93
C GLY A 43 -42.99 13.66 -8.39
N ARG A 44 -43.14 12.70 -9.31
CA ARG A 44 -44.15 12.70 -10.41
C ARG A 44 -43.91 11.58 -11.44
N THR A 45 -44.96 10.81 -11.66
CA THR A 45 -45.26 9.94 -12.81
C THR A 45 -45.57 10.76 -14.06
N GLU A 46 -45.09 10.34 -15.23
CA GLU A 46 -45.82 10.33 -16.52
C GLU A 46 -45.12 9.32 -17.46
N GLU A 47 -45.92 8.51 -18.16
CA GLU A 47 -45.53 7.40 -19.02
C GLU A 47 -45.12 7.83 -20.45
N THR A 48 -44.21 7.05 -21.04
CA THR A 48 -44.09 6.71 -22.47
C THR A 48 -44.02 7.81 -23.54
N ARG A 49 -42.85 7.91 -24.19
CA ARG A 49 -42.75 7.86 -25.65
C ARG A 49 -41.43 7.24 -26.08
N VAL A 50 -41.50 5.95 -26.42
CA VAL A 50 -40.52 5.30 -27.28
C VAL A 50 -40.64 5.87 -28.70
N LEU A 51 -39.54 6.38 -29.22
CA LEU A 51 -39.31 6.56 -30.65
C LEU A 51 -37.99 5.86 -30.94
N SER A 52 -38.07 4.76 -31.68
CA SER A 52 -36.93 3.97 -32.10
C SER A 52 -36.67 4.19 -33.58
N LEU A 53 -35.38 4.25 -33.90
CA LEU A 53 -34.68 4.04 -35.17
C LEU A 53 -34.85 5.11 -36.27
N GLU A 54 -33.75 5.83 -36.53
CA GLU A 54 -32.96 5.53 -37.72
C GLU A 54 -31.45 5.73 -37.44
N ASP A 55 -30.69 4.87 -38.10
CA ASP A 55 -29.32 4.40 -37.87
C ASP A 55 -28.25 5.40 -38.34
N THR A 56 -27.20 5.63 -37.53
CA THR A 56 -25.80 5.86 -37.96
C THR A 56 -24.93 6.04 -36.70
N ALA A 57 -24.20 4.97 -36.37
CA ALA A 57 -23.02 4.88 -35.48
C ALA A 57 -22.62 6.16 -34.72
N SER A 58 -23.06 6.25 -33.46
CA SER A 58 -22.56 7.25 -32.51
C SER A 58 -22.19 6.55 -31.22
N THR A 59 -20.87 6.49 -31.01
CA THR A 59 -20.14 6.51 -29.74
C THR A 59 -20.90 5.94 -28.54
N THR A 60 -20.64 4.69 -28.22
CA THR A 60 -20.86 4.12 -26.90
C THR A 60 -20.08 4.96 -25.89
N THR A 61 -20.78 5.93 -25.28
CA THR A 61 -20.38 6.57 -24.03
C THR A 61 -20.60 5.53 -22.93
N THR A 62 -19.56 4.78 -22.62
CA THR A 62 -19.49 3.90 -21.46
C THR A 62 -18.18 4.17 -20.77
N LEU A 63 -18.28 4.89 -19.65
CA LEU A 63 -17.27 5.21 -18.65
C LEU A 63 -15.91 5.68 -19.18
N ALA A 64 -15.67 6.98 -19.02
CA ALA A 64 -14.33 7.45 -18.70
C ALA A 64 -13.92 6.82 -17.35
N GLU A 65 -13.42 5.60 -17.42
CA GLU A 65 -12.35 5.16 -16.55
C GLU A 65 -11.17 6.03 -16.98
N GLU A 66 -10.92 7.12 -16.25
CA GLU A 66 -9.67 7.87 -16.37
C GLU A 66 -8.56 6.93 -15.92
N GLU A 67 -8.12 6.08 -16.86
CA GLU A 67 -6.85 5.39 -16.80
C GLU A 67 -5.81 6.50 -16.65
N LEU A 68 -5.37 6.73 -15.41
CA LEU A 68 -4.32 7.69 -15.11
C LEU A 68 -3.16 7.36 -16.05
N VAL A 69 -2.95 8.21 -17.06
CA VAL A 69 -1.83 8.05 -17.97
C VAL A 69 -0.61 8.07 -17.06
N TRP A 70 0.30 7.10 -17.21
CA TRP A 70 1.55 7.02 -16.42
C TRP A 70 2.27 8.38 -16.34
N SER A 71 2.14 9.18 -17.41
CA SER A 71 2.61 10.56 -17.51
C SER A 71 1.97 11.47 -16.45
N ASP A 72 0.67 11.35 -16.20
CA ASP A 72 -0.07 12.21 -15.28
C ASP A 72 0.29 11.88 -13.83
N VAL A 73 0.39 10.59 -13.46
CA VAL A 73 0.77 10.20 -12.08
C VAL A 73 2.18 10.70 -11.72
N GLU A 74 3.16 10.41 -12.56
CA GLU A 74 4.54 10.80 -12.29
C GLU A 74 4.73 12.33 -12.33
N LEU A 75 4.01 13.03 -13.22
CA LEU A 75 4.06 14.48 -13.30
C LEU A 75 3.37 15.15 -12.10
N ILE A 76 2.24 14.63 -11.65
CA ILE A 76 1.54 15.09 -10.43
C ILE A 76 2.46 14.94 -9.22
N LEU A 77 3.08 13.77 -9.05
CA LEU A 77 3.98 13.52 -7.93
C LEU A 77 5.23 14.42 -7.99
N ALA A 78 5.86 14.58 -9.17
CA ALA A 78 6.99 15.49 -9.35
C ALA A 78 6.65 16.94 -8.99
N ARG A 79 5.45 17.39 -9.40
CA ARG A 79 4.95 18.72 -9.09
C ARG A 79 4.73 18.91 -7.58
N CYS A 80 4.07 17.95 -6.93
CA CYS A 80 3.83 18.02 -5.49
C CYS A 80 5.15 18.04 -4.70
N MET A 81 6.16 17.28 -5.13
CA MET A 81 7.50 17.33 -4.52
C MET A 81 8.16 18.71 -4.64
N ARG A 82 8.00 19.39 -5.79
CA ARG A 82 8.47 20.78 -5.95
C ARG A 82 7.72 21.77 -5.08
N ASP A 83 6.41 21.61 -4.93
CA ASP A 83 5.59 22.44 -4.05
C ASP A 83 6.00 22.27 -2.57
N ASN A 84 6.57 21.11 -2.22
CA ASN A 84 7.20 20.82 -0.93
C ASN A 84 8.70 21.19 -0.83
N GLY A 85 9.26 21.86 -1.85
CA GLY A 85 10.60 22.42 -1.82
C GLY A 85 11.73 21.50 -2.30
N TYR A 86 11.42 20.36 -2.91
CA TYR A 86 12.41 19.49 -3.55
C TYR A 86 12.65 19.89 -5.02
N ASP A 87 13.91 19.87 -5.45
CA ASP A 87 14.27 20.12 -6.85
C ASP A 87 14.14 18.82 -7.67
N VAL A 88 12.94 18.58 -8.21
CA VAL A 88 12.60 17.41 -9.04
C VAL A 88 12.18 17.89 -10.42
N ALA A 89 12.87 17.44 -11.47
CA ALA A 89 12.50 17.74 -12.85
C ALA A 89 11.20 17.02 -13.25
N ASP A 90 10.57 17.46 -14.34
CA ASP A 90 9.42 16.74 -14.89
C ASP A 90 9.89 15.43 -15.57
N PRO A 91 9.28 14.29 -15.25
CA PRO A 91 9.55 13.04 -15.94
C PRO A 91 9.03 13.14 -17.39
N THR A 92 9.83 12.66 -18.34
CA THR A 92 9.54 12.67 -19.78
C THR A 92 9.25 11.28 -20.34
N SER A 93 9.50 10.25 -19.53
CA SER A 93 9.33 8.84 -19.89
C SER A 93 8.85 8.02 -18.69
N PRO A 94 8.17 6.88 -18.92
CA PRO A 94 7.69 6.02 -17.84
C PRO A 94 8.83 5.55 -16.93
N GLY A 95 8.64 5.61 -15.62
CA GLY A 95 9.60 5.20 -14.60
C GLY A 95 10.75 6.19 -14.37
N GLU A 96 10.76 7.34 -15.04
CA GLU A 96 11.82 8.34 -14.94
C GLU A 96 11.78 9.06 -13.58
N LEU A 97 10.59 9.26 -13.00
CA LEU A 97 10.47 9.92 -11.70
C LEU A 97 11.33 9.26 -10.62
N ARG A 98 11.38 7.92 -10.60
CA ARG A 98 12.22 7.16 -9.66
C ARG A 98 13.69 7.58 -9.76
N LYS A 99 14.20 7.79 -10.98
CA LYS A 99 15.58 8.21 -11.22
C LYS A 99 15.81 9.65 -10.76
N LEU A 100 14.82 10.51 -10.96
CA LEU A 100 14.87 11.92 -10.55
C LEU A 100 14.83 12.10 -9.02
N ILE A 101 14.09 11.27 -8.31
CA ILE A 101 14.00 11.36 -6.84
C ILE A 101 15.13 10.61 -6.11
N THR A 102 15.76 9.62 -6.73
CA THR A 102 16.84 8.82 -6.10
C THR A 102 17.98 9.69 -5.53
N PRO A 103 18.49 10.72 -6.25
CA PRO A 103 19.49 11.65 -5.72
C PRO A 103 19.05 12.40 -4.47
N LEU A 104 17.75 12.59 -4.24
CA LEU A 104 17.24 13.26 -3.04
C LEU A 104 17.53 12.45 -1.78
N PHE A 105 17.75 11.15 -1.87
CA PHE A 105 18.10 10.31 -0.72
C PHE A 105 19.61 10.21 -0.49
N ALA A 106 20.43 10.67 -1.45
CA ALA A 106 21.88 10.58 -1.38
C ALA A 106 22.43 11.51 -0.30
N ASN A 107 23.43 11.03 0.44
CA ASN A 107 24.12 11.78 1.50
C ASN A 107 23.21 12.30 2.65
N LYS A 108 22.02 11.73 2.82
CA LYS A 108 21.08 12.03 3.93
C LYS A 108 21.20 10.99 5.04
N THR A 109 20.93 11.41 6.28
CA THR A 109 20.79 10.47 7.42
C THR A 109 19.47 9.68 7.31
N PRO A 110 19.30 8.56 8.02
CA PRO A 110 18.03 7.83 8.03
C PRO A 110 16.81 8.67 8.42
N GLU A 111 16.97 9.64 9.33
CA GLU A 111 15.92 10.58 9.73
C GLU A 111 15.52 11.48 8.56
N GLN A 112 16.51 12.01 7.85
CA GLN A 112 16.29 12.88 6.69
C GLN A 112 15.73 12.12 5.49
N GLN A 113 16.09 10.84 5.32
CA GLN A 113 15.51 9.97 4.29
C GLN A 113 14.03 9.70 4.59
N ARG A 114 13.67 9.49 5.87
CA ARG A 114 12.27 9.36 6.29
C ARG A 114 11.45 10.64 6.05
N GLU A 115 12.06 11.81 6.21
CA GLU A 115 11.41 13.09 5.88
C GLU A 115 11.08 13.17 4.38
N VAL A 116 12.02 12.85 3.50
CA VAL A 116 11.78 12.82 2.04
C VAL A 116 10.69 11.80 1.70
N TYR A 117 10.73 10.62 2.32
CA TYR A 117 9.73 9.58 2.08
C TYR A 117 8.33 10.00 2.54
N GLY A 118 8.22 10.63 3.71
CA GLY A 118 6.95 11.14 4.22
C GLY A 118 6.32 12.21 3.32
N VAL A 119 7.13 13.01 2.63
CA VAL A 119 6.61 13.95 1.61
C VAL A 119 6.09 13.21 0.38
N ILE A 120 6.74 12.13 -0.05
CA ILE A 120 6.24 11.30 -1.16
C ILE A 120 4.90 10.67 -0.78
N GLU A 121 4.78 10.12 0.43
CA GLU A 121 3.52 9.57 0.96
C GLU A 121 2.43 10.63 1.00
N GLN A 122 2.71 11.79 1.59
CA GLN A 122 1.76 12.90 1.63
C GLN A 122 1.31 13.32 0.22
N CYS A 123 2.24 13.46 -0.72
CA CYS A 123 1.92 13.82 -2.09
C CYS A 123 1.05 12.78 -2.78
N ALA A 124 1.23 11.50 -2.47
CA ALA A 124 0.42 10.44 -3.04
C ALA A 124 -1.00 10.46 -2.44
N ASP A 125 -1.11 10.57 -1.12
CA ASP A 125 -2.38 10.66 -0.40
C ASP A 125 -3.22 11.87 -0.85
N GLU A 126 -2.60 13.04 -1.00
CA GLU A 126 -3.28 14.28 -1.43
C GLU A 126 -3.82 14.22 -2.87
N ASN A 127 -3.28 13.31 -3.69
CA ASN A 127 -3.63 13.17 -5.10
C ASN A 127 -4.29 11.82 -5.42
N ASP A 128 -4.72 11.07 -4.41
CA ASP A 128 -5.32 9.74 -4.55
C ASP A 128 -4.44 8.78 -5.38
N ILE A 129 -3.12 8.90 -5.28
CA ILE A 129 -2.14 8.06 -5.98
C ILE A 129 -1.82 6.84 -5.12
N PRO A 130 -2.11 5.61 -5.59
CA PRO A 130 -1.76 4.40 -4.88
C PRO A 130 -0.25 4.17 -4.96
N LEU A 131 0.43 4.13 -3.81
CA LEU A 131 1.86 3.82 -3.73
C LEU A 131 2.15 2.33 -3.68
N ASP A 132 1.17 1.54 -3.21
CA ASP A 132 1.21 0.09 -3.28
C ASP A 132 0.31 -0.41 -4.42
N THR A 133 0.87 -1.26 -5.27
CA THR A 133 0.14 -2.02 -6.29
C THR A 133 -1.02 -2.83 -5.71
N ARG A 134 -0.96 -3.18 -4.42
CA ARG A 134 -2.01 -3.93 -3.72
C ARG A 134 -3.28 -3.11 -3.46
N ASP A 135 -3.19 -1.78 -3.50
CA ASP A 135 -4.31 -0.88 -3.21
C ASP A 135 -5.28 -0.77 -4.40
N THR A 136 -4.84 -1.16 -5.60
CA THR A 136 -5.61 -1.02 -6.84
C THR A 136 -6.11 -2.32 -7.44
N VAL A 137 -5.60 -3.46 -6.96
CA VAL A 137 -5.96 -4.78 -7.47
C VAL A 137 -7.11 -5.38 -6.68
N ASP A 138 -7.83 -6.32 -7.29
CA ASP A 138 -8.90 -7.05 -6.60
C ASP A 138 -8.36 -7.95 -5.47
N PRO A 139 -9.21 -8.39 -4.52
CA PRO A 139 -8.78 -9.19 -3.38
C PRO A 139 -8.13 -10.55 -3.74
N GLU A 140 -8.47 -11.14 -4.90
CA GLU A 140 -7.88 -12.40 -5.35
C GLU A 140 -6.44 -12.18 -5.79
N GLN A 141 -6.20 -11.12 -6.57
CA GLN A 141 -4.86 -10.69 -6.95
C GLN A 141 -4.03 -10.26 -5.74
N GLN A 142 -4.64 -9.56 -4.78
CA GLN A 142 -3.95 -9.15 -3.55
C GLN A 142 -3.47 -10.35 -2.73
N ALA A 143 -4.25 -11.44 -2.70
CA ALA A 143 -3.85 -12.70 -2.07
C ALA A 143 -2.71 -13.38 -2.84
N ALA A 144 -2.77 -13.43 -4.18
CA ALA A 144 -1.70 -13.98 -5.00
C ALA A 144 -0.37 -13.24 -4.84
N ILE A 145 -0.42 -11.90 -4.72
CA ILE A 145 0.77 -11.08 -4.41
C ILE A 145 1.34 -11.46 -3.05
N LEU A 146 0.49 -11.58 -2.02
CA LEU A 146 0.94 -11.94 -0.67
C LEU A 146 1.58 -13.33 -0.62
N ASP A 147 0.98 -14.31 -1.30
CA ASP A 147 1.51 -15.67 -1.40
C ASP A 147 2.90 -15.66 -2.06
N ALA A 148 3.07 -14.91 -3.16
CA ALA A 148 4.36 -14.74 -3.81
C ALA A 148 5.40 -14.06 -2.90
N GLU A 149 5.01 -13.00 -2.18
CA GLU A 149 5.89 -12.34 -1.23
C GLU A 149 6.34 -13.29 -0.09
N LEU A 150 5.44 -14.15 0.41
CA LEU A 150 5.75 -15.16 1.43
C LEU A 150 6.75 -16.21 0.91
N GLU A 151 6.57 -16.69 -0.31
CA GLU A 151 7.50 -17.64 -0.94
C GLU A 151 8.90 -17.03 -1.14
N ILE A 152 8.96 -15.78 -1.60
CA ILE A 152 10.23 -15.05 -1.74
C ILE A 152 10.87 -14.84 -0.36
N ALA A 153 10.10 -14.44 0.67
CA ALA A 153 10.61 -14.27 2.03
C ALA A 153 11.20 -15.57 2.60
N GLN A 154 10.52 -16.71 2.35
CA GLN A 154 11.01 -18.03 2.73
C GLN A 154 12.32 -18.38 2.00
N CYS A 155 12.41 -18.10 0.70
CA CYS A 155 13.65 -18.28 -0.07
C CYS A 155 14.81 -17.45 0.49
N LEU A 156 14.58 -16.18 0.80
CA LEU A 156 15.58 -15.29 1.39
C LEU A 156 16.11 -15.84 2.73
N ARG A 157 15.23 -16.41 3.56
CA ARG A 157 15.63 -17.08 4.81
C ARG A 157 16.50 -18.31 4.57
N VAL A 158 16.18 -19.14 3.56
CA VAL A 158 17.03 -20.28 3.17
C VAL A 158 18.43 -19.83 2.77
N LYS A 159 18.55 -18.63 2.17
CA LYS A 159 19.82 -18.02 1.79
C LYS A 159 20.47 -17.18 2.91
N ASN A 160 20.06 -17.38 4.17
CA ASN A 160 20.58 -16.74 5.38
C ASN A 160 20.31 -15.23 5.51
N LEU A 161 19.31 -14.69 4.82
CA LEU A 161 18.80 -13.35 5.09
C LEU A 161 17.60 -13.44 6.04
N ASP A 162 17.76 -12.96 7.27
CA ASP A 162 16.70 -12.96 8.28
C ASP A 162 15.66 -11.88 7.96
N VAL A 163 14.57 -12.28 7.32
CA VAL A 163 13.43 -11.43 6.98
C VAL A 163 12.16 -11.99 7.61
N GLY A 164 11.32 -11.11 8.16
CA GLY A 164 10.01 -11.49 8.69
C GLY A 164 9.03 -11.91 7.58
N ASP A 165 7.87 -12.41 7.98
CA ASP A 165 6.82 -12.77 7.02
C ASP A 165 6.01 -11.50 6.63
N PRO A 166 5.84 -11.24 5.32
CA PRO A 166 4.96 -10.18 4.84
C PRO A 166 3.50 -10.45 5.22
N THR A 167 2.70 -9.38 5.30
CA THR A 167 1.27 -9.41 5.68
C THR A 167 0.44 -8.54 4.73
N SER A 168 -0.88 -8.46 4.92
CA SER A 168 -1.73 -7.51 4.17
C SER A 168 -1.27 -6.06 4.32
N GLU A 169 -0.77 -5.70 5.50
CA GLU A 169 -0.38 -4.32 5.85
C GLU A 169 1.12 -4.05 5.70
N THR A 170 1.94 -5.09 5.50
CA THR A 170 3.40 -4.96 5.50
C THR A 170 3.99 -5.80 4.39
N THR A 171 4.43 -5.13 3.32
CA THR A 171 5.04 -5.77 2.15
C THR A 171 6.43 -6.30 2.44
N LEU A 172 6.89 -7.22 1.60
CA LEU A 172 8.25 -7.72 1.67
C LEU A 172 9.28 -6.58 1.47
N ARG A 173 8.99 -5.63 0.59
CA ARG A 173 9.86 -4.47 0.36
C ARG A 173 10.10 -3.68 1.65
N THR A 174 9.05 -3.43 2.43
CA THR A 174 9.13 -2.71 3.71
C THR A 174 9.99 -3.47 4.72
N LEU A 175 9.90 -4.80 4.75
CA LEU A 175 10.72 -5.63 5.64
C LEU A 175 12.21 -5.64 5.25
N LEU A 176 12.52 -5.48 3.96
CA LEU A 176 13.89 -5.51 3.45
C LEU A 176 14.64 -4.17 3.58
N GLN A 177 13.93 -3.04 3.52
CA GLN A 177 14.50 -1.70 3.69
C GLN A 177 15.42 -1.57 4.91
N PRO A 178 15.03 -1.93 6.15
CA PRO A 178 15.89 -1.78 7.31
C PRO A 178 17.16 -2.63 7.23
N LEU A 179 17.15 -3.77 6.53
CA LEU A 179 18.34 -4.61 6.36
C LEU A 179 19.42 -3.90 5.55
N VAL A 180 19.03 -3.15 4.53
CA VAL A 180 19.95 -2.31 3.74
C VAL A 180 20.43 -1.12 4.56
N PHE A 181 19.50 -0.39 5.21
CA PHE A 181 19.85 0.80 5.98
C PHE A 181 20.77 0.51 7.18
N ASN A 182 20.58 -0.63 7.83
CA ASN A 182 21.41 -1.05 8.96
C ASN A 182 22.73 -1.72 8.53
N GLY A 183 22.97 -1.84 7.22
CA GLY A 183 24.19 -2.44 6.68
C GLY A 183 24.31 -3.95 6.86
N VAL A 184 23.19 -4.65 7.09
CA VAL A 184 23.15 -6.12 7.16
C VAL A 184 23.48 -6.72 5.79
N ILE A 185 23.02 -6.07 4.72
CA ILE A 185 23.26 -6.44 3.32
C ILE A 185 23.41 -5.18 2.47
N THR A 186 24.23 -5.24 1.41
CA THR A 186 24.32 -4.14 0.44
C THR A 186 23.10 -4.14 -0.48
N ALA A 187 22.77 -2.98 -1.06
CA ALA A 187 21.67 -2.90 -2.03
C ALA A 187 21.92 -3.80 -3.26
N GLN A 188 23.18 -3.94 -3.71
CA GLN A 188 23.53 -4.82 -4.82
C GLN A 188 23.30 -6.30 -4.46
N ASN A 189 23.82 -6.75 -3.32
CA ASN A 189 23.67 -8.15 -2.91
C ASN A 189 22.21 -8.50 -2.66
N LEU A 190 21.43 -7.57 -2.09
CA LEU A 190 19.99 -7.77 -1.91
C LEU A 190 19.27 -7.91 -3.27
N ARG A 191 19.58 -7.05 -4.24
CA ARG A 191 19.01 -7.11 -5.60
C ARG A 191 19.31 -8.47 -6.26
N GLU A 192 20.53 -8.95 -6.13
CA GLU A 192 20.95 -10.25 -6.66
C GLU A 192 20.18 -11.40 -5.99
N LEU A 193 20.08 -11.37 -4.66
CA LEU A 193 19.41 -12.41 -3.89
C LEU A 193 17.91 -12.49 -4.17
N VAL A 194 17.24 -11.33 -4.24
CA VAL A 194 15.82 -11.25 -4.60
C VAL A 194 15.59 -11.75 -6.03
N ARG A 195 16.47 -11.39 -6.97
CA ARG A 195 16.40 -11.89 -8.35
C ARG A 195 16.54 -13.42 -8.40
N GLU A 196 17.47 -13.98 -7.65
CA GLU A 196 17.65 -15.42 -7.54
C GLU A 196 16.39 -16.10 -6.98
N CYS A 197 15.81 -15.56 -5.91
CA CYS A 197 14.57 -16.09 -5.33
C CYS A 197 13.36 -15.98 -6.25
N LEU A 198 13.24 -14.91 -7.05
CA LEU A 198 12.19 -14.82 -8.07
C LEU A 198 12.32 -15.95 -9.09
N LEU A 199 13.54 -16.20 -9.59
CA LEU A 199 13.80 -17.26 -10.58
C LEU A 199 13.60 -18.67 -10.01
N GLU A 200 13.98 -18.92 -8.76
CA GLU A 200 13.80 -20.24 -8.12
C GLU A 200 12.33 -20.62 -7.88
N ASN A 201 11.45 -19.63 -7.77
CA ASN A 201 10.01 -19.83 -7.57
C ASN A 201 9.21 -19.56 -8.87
N ASP A 202 9.87 -19.55 -10.03
CA ASP A 202 9.24 -19.37 -11.35
C ASP A 202 8.46 -18.04 -11.53
N TYR A 203 8.85 -16.99 -10.80
CA TYR A 203 8.29 -15.64 -10.94
C TYR A 203 8.99 -14.81 -12.02
N GLU A 204 8.24 -13.91 -12.67
CA GLU A 204 8.81 -12.95 -13.61
C GLU A 204 9.69 -11.92 -12.89
N VAL A 205 10.86 -11.63 -13.46
CA VAL A 205 11.78 -10.64 -12.90
C VAL A 205 11.39 -9.23 -13.37
N PRO A 206 11.02 -8.31 -12.45
CA PRO A 206 10.70 -6.92 -12.76
C PRO A 206 11.83 -6.21 -13.52
N GLU A 207 11.51 -5.29 -14.43
CA GLU A 207 12.51 -4.58 -15.23
C GLU A 207 13.60 -3.91 -14.40
N ASN A 208 13.24 -3.31 -13.27
CA ASN A 208 14.18 -2.67 -12.35
C ASN A 208 15.11 -3.65 -11.61
N LEU A 209 14.91 -4.96 -11.76
CA LEU A 209 15.74 -6.03 -11.22
C LEU A 209 16.47 -6.82 -12.31
N ARG A 210 16.10 -6.64 -13.59
CA ARG A 210 16.85 -7.16 -14.74
C ARG A 210 18.20 -6.45 -14.79
N GLU A 211 19.23 -7.14 -15.28
CA GLU A 211 20.59 -6.59 -15.38
C GLU A 211 20.54 -5.24 -16.13
N GLU A 212 20.97 -4.16 -15.46
CA GLU A 212 21.45 -2.99 -16.19
C GLU A 212 22.70 -3.46 -16.91
N ASN A 213 22.62 -3.60 -18.24
CA ASN A 213 23.83 -3.61 -19.03
C ASN A 213 24.52 -2.25 -18.78
N ASP A 214 25.69 -2.29 -18.14
CA ASP A 214 26.64 -1.17 -18.02
C ASP A 214 26.83 -0.43 -19.36
#